data_AF-A0AAW1MH94-F1
#
_entry.id   AF-A0AAW1MH94-F1
#
_cell.length_a   1.000
_cell.length_b   1.000
_cell.length_c   1.000
_cell.angle_alpha   90.00
_cell.angle_beta   90.00
_cell.angle_gamma   90.00
#
_symmetry.space_group_name_H-M   'P 1'
#
loop_
_entity.id
_entity.type
_entity.pdbx_description
1 polymer ?
#
loop_
_entity_poly.entity_id
_entity_poly.type
_entity_poly.pdbx_seq_one_letter_code
_entity_poly.pdbx_strand_id
1 'polypeptide(L)'
;MKLHDIDDRVHVLDTQTDVWSVIREITGSGLQEDAFYVCDIGDIVRKHKIWTSYMPRVKPHYAVKCNDSLTVLEVLAALGTGFDCASKTEINKVLSLGIEPERIIFANPAKPASHIRHAFATGVDLMTFENA
;
A
#
# COMPACT_ATOMS: atom_id res chain seq x y z
N MET A 1 -25.38 -7.16 8.15
CA MET A 1 -25.01 -8.15 7.10
C MET A 1 -24.93 -9.51 7.79
N LYS A 2 -24.83 -10.64 7.09
CA LYS A 2 -24.26 -11.85 7.73
C LYS A 2 -22.89 -11.98 7.11
N LEU A 3 -21.85 -11.72 7.88
CA LEU A 3 -20.47 -12.07 7.53
C LEU A 3 -20.44 -13.60 7.34
N HIS A 4 -20.76 -14.03 6.13
CA HIS A 4 -20.58 -15.40 5.69
C HIS A 4 -19.10 -15.49 5.33
N ASP A 5 -18.36 -16.24 6.15
CA ASP A 5 -16.92 -16.46 6.09
C ASP A 5 -16.03 -15.28 6.54
N ILE A 6 -15.37 -15.46 7.68
CA ILE A 6 -14.27 -14.59 8.18
C ILE A 6 -12.98 -14.84 7.37
N ASP A 7 -12.94 -15.90 6.54
CA ASP A 7 -11.77 -16.27 5.75
C ASP A 7 -11.57 -15.35 4.52
N ASP A 8 -12.63 -14.67 4.06
CA ASP A 8 -12.54 -13.65 3.03
C ASP A 8 -12.03 -12.33 3.62
N ARG A 9 -10.78 -11.96 3.28
CA ARG A 9 -10.12 -10.75 3.81
C ARG A 9 -10.71 -9.43 3.32
N VAL A 10 -11.60 -9.45 2.31
CA VAL A 10 -12.19 -8.26 1.69
C VAL A 10 -13.68 -8.50 1.44
N HIS A 11 -14.52 -7.63 2.01
CA HIS A 11 -15.96 -7.67 1.82
C HIS A 11 -16.45 -6.47 1.02
N VAL A 12 -17.32 -6.72 0.04
CA VAL A 12 -18.02 -5.65 -0.71
C VAL A 12 -19.24 -5.23 0.09
N LEU A 13 -19.31 -3.96 0.45
CA LEU A 13 -20.40 -3.38 1.21
C LEU A 13 -21.43 -2.73 0.28
N ASP A 14 -22.70 -2.73 0.70
CA ASP A 14 -23.72 -1.92 0.02
C ASP A 14 -23.50 -0.42 0.24
N THR A 15 -24.21 0.41 -0.54
CA THR A 15 -24.04 1.88 -0.50
C THR A 15 -24.54 2.54 0.78
N GLN A 16 -25.23 1.82 1.66
CA GLN A 16 -25.78 2.34 2.91
C GLN A 16 -24.91 2.01 4.11
N THR A 17 -23.99 1.06 3.96
CA THR A 17 -23.11 0.59 5.03
C THR A 17 -21.84 1.44 5.09
N ASP A 18 -21.62 2.08 6.24
CA ASP A 18 -20.38 2.79 6.55
C ASP A 18 -19.41 1.94 7.38
N VAL A 19 -18.15 2.40 7.49
CA VAL A 19 -17.11 1.73 8.28
C VAL A 19 -17.53 1.53 9.74
N TRP A 20 -18.31 2.46 10.30
CA TRP A 20 -18.79 2.39 11.67
C TRP A 20 -19.80 1.27 11.88
N SER A 21 -20.63 1.00 10.88
CA SER A 21 -21.59 -0.10 10.90
C SER A 21 -20.86 -1.43 10.90
N VAL A 22 -19.78 -1.56 10.12
CA VAL A 22 -18.91 -2.76 10.14
C VAL A 22 -18.26 -2.94 11.51
N ILE A 23 -17.69 -1.88 12.09
CA ILE A 23 -17.08 -1.93 13.43
C ILE A 23 -18.11 -2.35 14.49
N ARG A 24 -19.33 -1.78 14.46
CA ARG A 24 -20.42 -2.15 15.36
C ARG A 24 -20.86 -3.61 15.17
N GLU A 25 -20.89 -4.11 13.94
CA GLU A 25 -21.24 -5.51 13.66
C GLU A 25 -20.18 -6.47 14.23
N ILE A 26 -18.89 -6.20 14.00
CA ILE A 26 -17.78 -7.02 14.51
C ILE A 26 -17.80 -7.04 16.04
N THR A 27 -17.85 -5.87 16.68
CA THR A 27 -17.87 -5.76 18.14
C THR A 27 -19.13 -6.37 18.78
N GLY A 28 -20.29 -6.21 18.14
CA GLY A 28 -21.55 -6.79 18.62
C GLY A 28 -21.66 -8.31 18.43
N SER A 29 -20.83 -8.91 17.58
CA SER A 29 -20.85 -10.36 17.31
C SER A 29 -20.29 -11.21 18.46
N GLY A 30 -19.40 -10.65 19.29
CA GLY A 30 -18.65 -11.39 20.32
C GLY A 30 -17.69 -12.45 19.74
N LEU A 31 -17.42 -12.42 18.43
CA LEU A 31 -16.50 -13.35 17.77
C LEU A 31 -15.06 -12.83 17.72
N GLN A 32 -14.87 -11.51 17.85
CA GLN A 32 -13.57 -10.85 17.80
C GLN A 32 -13.30 -10.12 19.11
N GLU A 33 -12.46 -10.71 19.96
CA GLU A 33 -12.08 -10.16 21.27
C GLU A 33 -10.74 -9.40 21.21
N ASP A 34 -9.86 -9.76 20.29
CA ASP A 34 -8.59 -9.07 20.09
C ASP A 34 -8.77 -7.75 19.32
N ALA A 35 -7.80 -6.85 19.45
CA ALA A 35 -7.75 -5.64 18.65
C ALA A 35 -7.77 -5.96 17.15
N PHE A 36 -8.55 -5.18 16.38
CA PHE A 36 -8.70 -5.37 14.94
C PHE A 36 -8.64 -4.04 14.19
N TYR A 37 -8.42 -4.13 12.89
CA TYR A 37 -8.45 -2.99 11.97
C TYR A 37 -9.54 -3.19 10.92
N VAL A 38 -10.16 -2.11 10.48
CA VAL A 38 -11.02 -2.07 9.30
C VAL A 38 -10.36 -1.17 8.27
N CYS A 39 -10.07 -1.70 7.08
CA CYS A 39 -9.46 -0.97 6.00
C CYS A 39 -10.49 -0.67 4.91
N ASP A 40 -10.82 0.61 4.71
CA ASP A 40 -11.65 1.03 3.58
C ASP A 40 -10.80 1.14 2.31
N ILE A 41 -10.84 0.10 1.48
CA ILE A 41 -10.16 0.07 0.17
C ILE A 41 -10.76 1.13 -0.78
N GLY A 42 -12.07 1.40 -0.68
CA GLY A 42 -12.75 2.40 -1.48
C GLY A 42 -12.20 3.81 -1.25
N ASP A 43 -11.81 4.11 -0.01
CA ASP A 43 -11.13 5.36 0.35
C ASP A 43 -9.76 5.51 -0.31
N ILE A 44 -8.96 4.43 -0.42
CA ILE A 44 -7.68 4.43 -1.16
C ILE A 44 -7.92 4.77 -2.63
N VAL A 45 -8.87 4.06 -3.27
CA VAL A 45 -9.24 4.29 -4.68
C VAL A 45 -9.72 5.73 -4.90
N ARG A 46 -10.55 6.25 -3.99
CA ARG A 46 -11.07 7.61 -4.04
C ARG A 46 -9.95 8.65 -3.95
N LYS A 47 -9.02 8.49 -3.01
CA LYS A 47 -7.86 9.38 -2.87
C LYS A 47 -6.97 9.36 -4.12
N HIS A 48 -6.73 8.20 -4.72
CA HIS A 48 -6.00 8.09 -5.98
C HIS A 48 -6.70 8.83 -7.13
N LYS A 49 -8.03 8.68 -7.26
CA LYS A 49 -8.82 9.41 -8.26
C LYS A 49 -8.76 10.93 -8.06
N ILE A 50 -8.85 11.39 -6.81
CA ILE A 50 -8.68 12.81 -6.47
C ILE A 50 -7.28 13.28 -6.90
N TRP A 51 -6.22 12.59 -6.48
CA TRP A 51 -4.85 12.95 -6.84
C TRP A 51 -4.66 13.08 -8.35
N THR A 52 -5.06 12.06 -9.11
CA THR A 52 -4.90 12.04 -10.56
C THR A 52 -5.73 13.10 -11.27
N SER A 53 -6.87 13.51 -10.70
CA SER A 53 -7.72 14.58 -11.25
C SER A 53 -7.13 15.97 -11.01
N TYR A 54 -6.63 16.24 -9.80
CA TYR A 54 -6.08 17.56 -9.44
C TYR A 54 -4.62 17.74 -9.84
N MET A 55 -3.84 16.66 -9.93
CA MET A 55 -2.40 16.67 -10.23
C MET A 55 -2.07 15.74 -11.42
N PRO A 56 -2.68 15.93 -12.61
CA PRO A 56 -2.60 14.97 -13.72
C PRO A 56 -1.18 14.79 -14.29
N ARG A 57 -0.27 15.73 -14.01
CA ARG A 57 1.14 15.69 -14.44
C ARG A 57 2.08 15.06 -13.40
N VAL A 58 1.59 14.77 -12.20
CA VAL A 58 2.39 14.27 -11.08
C VAL A 58 2.02 12.83 -10.79
N LYS A 59 2.89 11.91 -11.18
CA LYS A 59 2.73 10.48 -10.85
C LYS A 59 3.03 10.26 -9.36
N PRO A 60 2.10 9.71 -8.56
CA PRO A 60 2.37 9.44 -7.17
C PRO A 60 3.33 8.26 -7.02
N HIS A 61 4.29 8.38 -6.11
CA HIS A 61 5.05 7.25 -5.56
C HIS A 61 4.68 7.10 -4.09
N TYR A 62 4.02 6.00 -3.74
CA TYR A 62 3.55 5.76 -2.37
C TYR A 62 4.70 5.37 -1.46
N ALA A 63 4.87 6.07 -0.34
CA ALA A 63 5.86 5.76 0.67
C ALA A 63 5.48 4.48 1.42
N VAL A 64 6.15 3.36 1.10
CA VAL A 64 5.81 2.02 1.63
C VAL A 64 5.85 2.00 3.16
N LYS A 65 6.82 2.70 3.76
CA LYS A 65 6.98 2.88 5.22
C LYS A 65 5.74 3.41 5.96
N CYS A 66 4.79 4.06 5.28
CA CYS A 66 3.58 4.59 5.91
C CYS A 66 2.60 3.50 6.32
N ASN A 67 2.44 2.48 5.48
CA ASN A 67 1.66 1.27 5.73
C ASN A 67 2.00 0.28 4.60
N ASP A 68 2.66 -0.82 4.96
CA ASP A 68 3.16 -1.81 4.04
C ASP A 68 2.22 -3.03 3.92
N SER A 69 0.97 -2.94 4.38
CA SER A 69 -0.02 -4.00 4.18
C SER A 69 -0.12 -4.41 2.72
N LEU A 70 -0.09 -5.72 2.44
CA LEU A 70 -0.13 -6.26 1.08
C LEU A 70 -1.34 -5.74 0.31
N THR A 71 -2.53 -5.72 0.94
CA THR A 71 -3.76 -5.21 0.33
C THR A 71 -3.64 -3.75 -0.10
N VAL A 72 -2.98 -2.90 0.69
CA VAL A 72 -2.76 -1.49 0.34
C VAL A 72 -1.83 -1.39 -0.88
N LEU A 73 -0.73 -2.13 -0.86
CA LEU A 73 0.25 -2.13 -1.95
C LEU A 73 -0.34 -2.69 -3.25
N GLU A 74 -1.09 -3.78 -3.19
CA GLU A 74 -1.78 -4.41 -4.33
C GLU A 74 -2.79 -3.45 -4.98
N VAL A 75 -3.63 -2.80 -4.17
CA VAL A 75 -4.61 -1.82 -4.66
C VAL A 75 -3.91 -0.65 -5.34
N LEU A 76 -2.88 -0.06 -4.72
CA LEU A 76 -2.12 1.03 -5.30
C LEU A 76 -1.37 0.61 -6.57
N ALA A 77 -0.84 -0.61 -6.60
CA ALA A 77 -0.16 -1.18 -7.75
C ALA A 77 -1.11 -1.33 -8.94
N ALA A 78 -2.32 -1.86 -8.70
CA ALA A 78 -3.39 -2.01 -9.70
C ALA A 78 -3.88 -0.65 -10.23
N LEU A 79 -3.85 0.39 -9.40
CA LEU A 79 -4.17 1.77 -9.80
C LEU A 79 -3.05 2.47 -10.59
N GLY A 80 -1.87 1.85 -10.73
CA GLY A 80 -0.73 2.40 -11.48
C GLY A 80 0.21 3.30 -10.66
N THR A 81 0.09 3.34 -9.33
CA THR A 81 0.96 4.14 -8.44
C THR A 81 2.39 3.59 -8.40
N GLY A 82 3.41 4.44 -8.37
CA GLY A 82 4.79 4.04 -8.10
C GLY A 82 5.03 3.82 -6.61
N PHE A 83 6.24 3.41 -6.20
CA PHE A 83 6.57 3.14 -4.81
C PHE A 83 7.86 3.84 -4.40
N ASP A 84 7.80 4.58 -3.30
CA ASP A 84 8.96 5.09 -2.55
C ASP A 84 9.34 4.05 -1.50
N CYS A 85 10.47 3.40 -1.74
CA CYS A 85 11.07 2.42 -0.84
C CYS A 85 12.28 3.02 -0.11
N ALA A 86 12.44 2.67 1.16
CA ALA A 86 13.53 3.11 2.02
C ALA A 86 14.47 1.97 2.48
N SER A 87 14.17 0.71 2.11
CA SER A 87 14.97 -0.45 2.49
C SER A 87 14.92 -1.56 1.43
N LYS A 88 15.89 -2.49 1.48
CA LYS A 88 15.87 -3.70 0.64
C LYS A 88 14.63 -4.57 0.87
N THR A 89 14.08 -4.56 2.09
CA THR A 89 12.88 -5.33 2.45
C THR A 89 11.66 -4.75 1.75
N GLU A 90 11.52 -3.42 1.73
CA GLU A 90 10.44 -2.74 1.01
C GLU A 90 10.56 -2.94 -0.50
N ILE A 91 11.78 -2.83 -1.06
CA ILE A 91 12.04 -3.15 -2.48
C ILE A 91 11.58 -4.57 -2.80
N ASN A 92 12.02 -5.56 -2.03
CA ASN A 92 11.63 -6.96 -2.26
C ASN A 92 10.12 -7.17 -2.15
N LYS A 93 9.48 -6.52 -1.19
CA LYS A 93 8.03 -6.63 -0.99
C LYS A 93 7.26 -6.09 -2.19
N VAL A 94 7.64 -4.91 -2.70
CA VAL A 94 7.02 -4.33 -3.90
C VAL A 94 7.30 -5.21 -5.13
N LEU A 95 8.53 -5.65 -5.35
CA LEU A 95 8.88 -6.53 -6.47
C LEU A 95 8.15 -7.88 -6.41
N SER A 96 7.89 -8.42 -5.21
CA SER A 96 7.15 -9.68 -5.05
C SER A 96 5.70 -9.63 -5.54
N LEU A 97 5.15 -8.42 -5.70
CA LEU A 97 3.82 -8.19 -6.28
C LEU A 97 3.84 -8.15 -7.82
N GLY A 98 4.98 -8.44 -8.47
CA GLY A 98 5.15 -8.37 -9.92
C GLY A 98 5.21 -6.94 -10.46
N ILE A 99 5.60 -5.98 -9.61
CA ILE A 99 5.74 -4.57 -9.99
C ILE A 99 7.10 -4.36 -10.63
N GLU A 100 7.09 -3.75 -11.82
CA GLU A 100 8.32 -3.43 -12.56
C GLU A 100 9.25 -2.49 -11.77
N PRO A 101 10.58 -2.73 -11.75
CA PRO A 101 11.54 -1.93 -11.01
C PRO A 101 11.51 -0.42 -11.33
N GLU A 102 11.13 -0.03 -12.55
CA GLU A 102 11.06 1.37 -12.99
C GLU A 102 9.97 2.16 -12.26
N ARG A 103 9.04 1.48 -11.58
CA ARG A 103 8.03 2.12 -10.73
C ARG A 103 8.53 2.34 -9.30
N ILE A 104 9.76 1.95 -8.97
CA ILE A 104 10.33 2.07 -7.64
C ILE A 104 11.38 3.19 -7.61
N ILE A 105 11.31 4.05 -6.59
CA ILE A 105 12.40 4.95 -6.21
C ILE A 105 12.95 4.50 -4.87
N PHE A 106 14.28 4.33 -4.78
CA PHE A 106 14.96 4.07 -3.51
C PHE A 106 15.32 5.40 -2.84
N ALA A 107 14.38 5.98 -2.08
CA ALA A 107 14.47 7.35 -1.58
C ALA A 107 14.98 7.50 -0.13
N ASN A 108 15.72 6.52 0.39
CA ASN A 108 16.39 6.67 1.70
C ASN A 108 17.61 7.60 1.57
N PRO A 109 17.79 8.63 2.40
CA PRO A 109 19.00 9.46 2.39
C PRO A 109 20.27 8.67 2.75
N ALA A 110 20.24 7.89 3.82
CA ALA A 110 21.37 7.17 4.38
C ALA A 110 21.33 5.67 4.02
N LYS A 111 21.72 5.34 2.79
CA LYS A 111 21.62 3.98 2.24
C LYS A 111 22.82 3.12 2.62
N PRO A 112 22.61 1.94 3.26
CA PRO A 112 23.69 0.97 3.43
C PRO A 112 24.22 0.50 2.08
N ALA A 113 25.54 0.32 1.95
CA ALA A 113 26.15 -0.13 0.70
C ALA A 113 25.58 -1.49 0.20
N SER A 114 25.17 -2.36 1.13
CA SER A 114 24.49 -3.62 0.80
C SER A 114 23.11 -3.41 0.19
N HIS A 115 22.37 -2.37 0.58
CA HIS A 115 21.06 -2.05 0.02
C HIS A 115 21.19 -1.41 -1.37
N ILE A 116 22.23 -0.61 -1.61
CA ILE A 116 22.54 -0.07 -2.94
C ILE A 116 22.88 -1.20 -3.91
N ARG A 117 23.77 -2.13 -3.51
CA ARG A 117 24.09 -3.32 -4.32
C ARG A 117 22.84 -4.16 -4.60
N HIS A 118 21.96 -4.30 -3.61
CA HIS A 118 20.69 -5.01 -3.77
C HIS A 118 19.78 -4.34 -4.78
N ALA A 119 19.54 -3.02 -4.64
CA ALA A 119 18.72 -2.24 -5.56
C ALA A 119 19.21 -2.41 -7.02
N PHE A 120 20.52 -2.27 -7.24
CA PHE A 120 21.16 -2.50 -8.54
C PHE A 120 20.94 -3.93 -9.05
N ALA A 121 21.15 -4.95 -8.21
CA ALA A 121 20.95 -6.35 -8.60
C ALA A 121 19.49 -6.70 -8.95
N THR A 122 18.53 -5.93 -8.43
CA THR A 122 17.09 -6.08 -8.72
C THR A 122 16.56 -5.14 -9.81
N GLY A 123 17.43 -4.35 -10.47
CA GLY A 123 17.05 -3.41 -11.52
C GLY A 123 16.42 -2.10 -11.05
N VAL A 124 16.49 -1.79 -9.74
CA VAL A 124 16.00 -0.51 -9.20
C VAL A 124 17.10 0.54 -9.32
N ASP A 125 17.04 1.30 -10.41
CA ASP A 125 18.10 2.26 -10.77
C ASP A 125 17.86 3.68 -10.25
N LEU A 126 16.60 4.06 -9.96
CA LEU A 126 16.25 5.40 -9.48
C LEU A 126 16.41 5.50 -7.96
N MET A 127 17.27 6.41 -7.50
CA MET A 127 17.51 6.67 -6.07
C MET A 127 17.78 8.14 -5.77
N THR A 128 17.55 8.54 -4.52
CA THR A 128 17.90 9.89 -4.03
C THR A 128 19.33 9.94 -3.48
N PHE A 129 19.87 11.14 -3.32
CA PHE A 129 21.18 11.40 -2.71
C PHE A 129 21.23 12.86 -2.23
N GLU A 130 21.98 13.14 -1.17
CA GLU A 130 21.97 14.49 -0.55
C GLU A 130 23.36 15.08 -0.22
N ASN A 131 24.46 14.34 -0.35
CA ASN A 131 25.78 14.79 0.14
C ASN A 131 26.97 14.31 -0.71
N ALA A 132 27.67 15.22 -1.39
CA ALA A 132 28.87 14.91 -2.18
C ALA A 132 30.15 14.81 -1.34
#